data_AF-Q4L3W8-F1
#
_entry.id   AF-Q4L3W8-F1
#
_cell.length_a   1.000
_cell.length_b   1.000
_cell.length_c   1.000
_cell.angle_alpha   90.00
_cell.angle_beta   90.00
_cell.angle_gamma   90.00
#
_symmetry.space_group_name_H-M   'P 1'
#
loop_
_entity.id
_entity.type
_entity.pdbx_description
1 polymer ?
#
loop_
_entity_poly.entity_id
_entity_poly.type
_entity_poly.pdbx_seq_one_letter_code
_entity_poly.pdbx_strand_id
1 'polypeptide(L)'
;MAKVKYGADSLVVEFERYQKDVEKWAKKGIAKTTMKIYNTAVALAPVDLGFLKESIDFKFTNGGLTGVVSVGADYAIYVEYGTGIYATGPGGSRAKKIPWFYEDADGEGHLTYGQEAQPFWNPAIDAGRETFNKYFS
;
A
#
# COMPACT_ATOMS: atom_id res chain seq x y z
N MET A 1 54.22 -25.55 -19.29
CA MET A 1 53.88 -25.39 -17.85
C MET A 1 52.43 -25.76 -17.65
N ALA A 2 52.15 -26.84 -16.94
CA ALA A 2 50.79 -27.20 -16.55
C ALA A 2 50.33 -26.23 -15.45
N LYS A 3 49.21 -25.52 -15.67
CA LYS A 3 48.56 -24.72 -14.63
C LYS A 3 47.67 -25.66 -13.81
N VAL A 4 48.10 -26.01 -12.61
CA VAL A 4 47.25 -26.68 -11.64
C VAL A 4 46.43 -25.60 -10.92
N LYS A 5 45.11 -25.65 -11.05
CA LYS A 5 44.19 -24.85 -10.24
C LYS A 5 43.87 -25.64 -8.96
N TYR A 6 44.18 -25.08 -7.80
CA TYR A 6 43.65 -25.51 -6.51
C TYR A 6 42.76 -24.40 -5.96
N GLY A 7 41.59 -24.73 -5.41
CA GLY A 7 40.69 -23.76 -4.79
C GLY A 7 39.23 -24.14 -4.93
N ALA A 8 38.42 -23.68 -3.99
CA ALA A 8 37.01 -23.97 -3.81
C ALA A 8 36.10 -23.32 -4.89
N ASP A 9 36.52 -23.30 -6.16
CA ASP A 9 35.81 -22.65 -7.27
C ASP A 9 34.36 -23.16 -7.39
N SER A 10 34.12 -24.44 -7.09
CA SER A 10 32.77 -25.02 -7.03
C SER A 10 31.94 -24.45 -5.89
N LEU A 11 32.52 -24.26 -4.70
CA LEU A 11 31.86 -23.63 -3.55
C LEU A 11 31.55 -22.16 -3.83
N VAL A 12 32.45 -21.41 -4.49
CA VAL A 12 32.18 -20.02 -4.89
C VAL A 12 30.98 -19.94 -5.83
N VAL A 13 30.92 -20.81 -6.84
CA VAL A 13 29.77 -20.89 -7.76
C VAL A 13 28.48 -21.25 -7.02
N GLU A 14 28.54 -22.18 -6.06
CA GLU A 14 27.38 -22.53 -5.22
C GLU A 14 26.92 -21.38 -4.34
N PHE A 15 27.85 -20.62 -3.73
CA PHE A 15 27.51 -19.44 -2.94
C PHE A 15 26.87 -18.34 -3.79
N GLU A 16 27.38 -18.08 -5.00
CA GLU A 16 26.76 -17.12 -5.91
C GLU A 16 25.34 -17.53 -6.32
N ARG A 17 25.11 -18.83 -6.57
CA ARG A 17 23.78 -19.36 -6.86
C ARG A 17 22.85 -19.19 -5.67
N TYR A 18 23.31 -19.58 -4.47
CA TYR A 18 22.56 -19.40 -3.24
C TYR A 18 22.17 -17.94 -3.01
N GLN A 19 23.10 -17.00 -3.18
CA GLN A 19 22.82 -15.57 -3.06
C GLN A 19 21.71 -15.12 -4.02
N LYS A 20 21.79 -15.53 -5.30
CA LYS A 20 20.78 -15.20 -6.31
C LYS A 20 19.42 -15.81 -5.98
N ASP A 21 19.40 -17.03 -5.46
CA ASP A 21 18.16 -17.72 -5.09
C ASP A 21 17.49 -17.07 -3.88
N VAL A 22 18.27 -16.69 -2.86
CA VAL A 22 17.78 -15.93 -1.70
C VAL A 22 17.24 -14.58 -2.12
N GLU A 23 17.97 -13.85 -2.97
CA GLU A 23 17.53 -12.55 -3.49
C GLU A 23 16.22 -12.68 -4.27
N LYS A 24 16.12 -13.68 -5.16
CA LYS A 24 14.90 -13.96 -5.93
C LYS A 24 13.73 -14.34 -5.03
N TRP A 25 13.96 -15.16 -4.01
CA TRP A 25 12.95 -15.54 -3.03
C TRP A 25 12.42 -14.33 -2.25
N ALA A 26 13.32 -13.45 -1.79
CA ALA A 26 12.96 -12.23 -1.07
C ALA A 26 12.13 -11.28 -1.95
N LYS A 27 12.58 -10.99 -3.18
CA LYS A 27 11.84 -10.15 -4.15
C LYS A 27 10.44 -10.69 -4.41
N LYS A 28 10.28 -12.01 -4.54
CA LYS A 28 8.97 -12.65 -4.74
C LYS A 28 8.04 -12.45 -3.54
N GLY A 29 8.55 -12.55 -2.31
CA GLY A 29 7.76 -12.29 -1.10
C GLY A 29 7.31 -10.84 -1.00
N ILE A 30 8.21 -9.91 -1.30
CA ILE A 30 7.93 -8.47 -1.31
C ILE A 30 6.91 -8.12 -2.40
N ALA A 31 7.07 -8.65 -3.61
CA ALA A 31 6.12 -8.43 -4.70
C ALA A 31 4.73 -8.96 -4.36
N LYS A 32 4.63 -10.18 -3.80
CA LYS A 32 3.34 -10.74 -3.34
C LYS A 32 2.68 -9.87 -2.27
N THR A 33 3.44 -9.43 -1.29
CA THR A 33 2.95 -8.58 -0.19
C THR A 33 2.45 -7.25 -0.74
N THR A 34 3.25 -6.58 -1.56
CA THR A 34 2.93 -5.29 -2.17
C THR A 34 1.67 -5.38 -3.03
N MET A 35 1.59 -6.41 -3.88
CA MET A 35 0.43 -6.63 -4.74
C MET A 35 -0.83 -6.98 -3.95
N LYS A 36 -0.70 -7.67 -2.80
CA LYS A 36 -1.84 -7.92 -1.92
C LYS A 36 -2.39 -6.62 -1.34
N ILE A 37 -1.52 -5.75 -0.81
CA ILE A 37 -1.92 -4.44 -0.29
C ILE A 37 -2.61 -3.64 -1.40
N TYR A 38 -1.97 -3.50 -2.56
CA TYR A 38 -2.52 -2.77 -3.69
C TYR A 38 -3.89 -3.28 -4.12
N ASN A 39 -4.02 -4.60 -4.39
CA ASN A 39 -5.27 -5.18 -4.85
C ASN A 39 -6.39 -5.05 -3.81
N THR A 40 -6.08 -5.24 -2.52
CA THR A 40 -7.07 -5.09 -1.45
C THR A 40 -7.51 -3.63 -1.31
N ALA A 41 -6.59 -2.66 -1.39
CA ALA A 41 -6.92 -1.25 -1.34
C ALA A 41 -7.82 -0.84 -2.51
N VAL A 42 -7.48 -1.24 -3.75
CA VAL A 42 -8.29 -0.95 -4.94
C VAL A 42 -9.67 -1.62 -4.89
N ALA A 43 -9.75 -2.84 -4.36
CA ALA A 43 -11.02 -3.57 -4.25
C ALA A 43 -11.97 -2.92 -3.23
N LEU A 44 -11.45 -2.45 -2.10
CA LEU A 44 -12.24 -1.86 -1.01
C LEU A 44 -12.54 -0.38 -1.21
N ALA A 45 -11.72 0.33 -1.99
CA ALA A 45 -11.97 1.74 -2.27
C ALA A 45 -13.36 1.93 -2.92
N PRO A 46 -14.16 2.91 -2.47
CA PRO A 46 -15.47 3.16 -3.06
C PRO A 46 -15.38 3.62 -4.51
N VAL A 47 -16.38 3.22 -5.30
CA VAL A 47 -16.57 3.70 -6.67
C VAL A 47 -17.55 4.87 -6.60
N ASP A 48 -17.02 6.06 -6.39
CA ASP A 48 -17.80 7.29 -6.55
C ASP A 48 -17.47 7.91 -7.92
N LEU A 49 -16.34 8.63 -8.00
CA LEU A 49 -15.79 9.19 -9.25
C LEU A 49 -14.66 8.35 -9.87
N GLY A 50 -14.34 7.18 -9.30
CA GLY A 50 -13.24 6.32 -9.74
C GLY A 50 -11.83 6.84 -9.42
N PHE A 51 -11.65 8.15 -9.29
CA PHE A 51 -10.35 8.80 -9.04
C PHE A 51 -9.61 8.23 -7.83
N LEU A 52 -10.30 7.93 -6.72
CA LEU A 52 -9.66 7.32 -5.55
C LEU A 52 -8.96 6.01 -5.94
N LYS A 53 -9.62 5.14 -6.70
CA LYS A 53 -9.04 3.86 -7.16
C LYS A 53 -7.86 4.09 -8.08
N GLU A 54 -8.00 5.01 -9.02
CA GLU A 54 -6.96 5.34 -10.00
C GLU A 54 -5.74 6.00 -9.35
N SER A 55 -5.94 6.69 -8.21
CA SER A 55 -4.86 7.33 -7.45
C SER A 55 -4.03 6.36 -6.61
N ILE A 56 -4.48 5.11 -6.45
CA ILE A 56 -3.72 4.08 -5.74
C ILE A 56 -2.68 3.54 -6.71
N ASP A 57 -1.41 3.65 -6.33
CA ASP A 57 -0.29 3.19 -7.16
C ASP A 57 0.73 2.42 -6.32
N PHE A 58 1.57 1.63 -6.98
CA PHE A 58 2.67 0.96 -6.34
C PHE A 58 3.95 1.02 -7.19
N LYS A 59 5.09 1.04 -6.51
CA LYS A 59 6.40 0.96 -7.14
C LYS A 59 7.35 0.05 -6.38
N PHE A 60 8.26 -0.57 -7.13
CA PHE A 60 9.38 -1.30 -6.56
C PHE A 60 10.64 -0.45 -6.61
N THR A 61 11.35 -0.39 -5.49
CA THR A 61 12.63 0.29 -5.34
C THR A 61 13.67 -0.70 -4.81
N ASN A 62 14.93 -0.27 -4.66
CA ASN A 62 16.03 -1.10 -4.16
C ASN A 62 16.17 -2.43 -4.93
N GLY A 63 16.08 -2.37 -6.27
CA GLY A 63 16.17 -3.55 -7.14
C GLY A 63 15.04 -4.56 -6.97
N GLY A 64 13.91 -4.19 -6.35
CA GLY A 64 12.79 -5.09 -6.04
C GLY A 64 12.74 -5.56 -4.58
N LEU A 65 13.68 -5.09 -3.74
CA LEU A 65 13.72 -5.40 -2.31
C LEU A 65 12.93 -4.41 -1.46
N THR A 66 12.17 -3.51 -2.08
CA THR A 66 11.25 -2.62 -1.37
C THR A 66 10.06 -2.35 -2.26
N GLY A 67 8.86 -2.62 -1.76
CA GLY A 67 7.60 -2.22 -2.40
C GLY A 67 7.00 -1.04 -1.67
N VAL A 68 6.55 -0.04 -2.41
CA VAL A 68 5.88 1.15 -1.88
C VAL A 68 4.50 1.22 -2.51
N VAL A 69 3.46 1.28 -1.69
CA VAL A 69 2.07 1.52 -2.13
C VAL A 69 1.69 2.92 -1.64
N SER A 70 1.09 3.74 -2.50
CA SER A 70 0.71 5.11 -2.20
C SER A 70 -0.73 5.38 -2.63
N VAL A 71 -1.37 6.35 -1.97
CA VAL A 71 -2.70 6.85 -2.35
C VAL A 71 -2.56 8.33 -2.65
N GLY A 72 -2.86 8.73 -3.89
CA GLY A 72 -2.68 10.11 -4.36
C GLY A 72 -3.87 11.03 -4.13
N ALA A 73 -5.06 10.49 -3.84
CA ALA A 73 -6.24 11.32 -3.59
C ALA A 73 -6.17 12.00 -2.22
N ASP A 74 -6.13 13.33 -2.19
CA ASP A 74 -6.04 14.13 -0.96
C ASP A 74 -7.21 13.88 0.01
N TYR A 75 -8.38 13.53 -0.53
CA TYR A 75 -9.57 13.23 0.26
C TYR A 75 -9.63 11.79 0.77
N ALA A 76 -8.66 10.93 0.42
CA ALA A 76 -8.64 9.53 0.82
C ALA A 76 -8.69 9.33 2.34
N ILE A 77 -8.08 10.24 3.11
CA ILE A 77 -8.12 10.20 4.57
C ILE A 77 -9.54 10.37 5.12
N TYR A 78 -10.36 11.18 4.46
CA TYR A 78 -11.76 11.40 4.84
C TYR A 78 -12.64 10.20 4.47
N VAL A 79 -12.28 9.48 3.40
CA VAL A 79 -12.95 8.23 3.03
C VAL A 79 -12.61 7.13 4.03
N GLU A 80 -11.33 6.95 4.37
CA GLU A 80 -10.88 5.90 5.30
C GLU A 80 -11.51 6.04 6.69
N TYR A 81 -11.58 7.27 7.19
CA TYR A 81 -11.94 7.54 8.59
C TYR A 81 -13.30 8.20 8.78
N GLY A 82 -13.94 8.66 7.71
CA GLY A 82 -15.18 9.43 7.78
C GLY A 82 -14.98 10.89 8.18
N THR A 83 -16.08 11.64 8.21
CA THR A 83 -16.12 13.08 8.53
C THR A 83 -17.29 13.44 9.44
N GLY A 84 -17.20 14.59 10.11
CA GLY A 84 -18.20 15.08 11.04
C GLY A 84 -18.30 14.21 12.29
N ILE A 85 -19.54 13.91 12.71
CA ILE A 85 -19.84 12.99 13.82
C ILE A 85 -19.48 11.54 13.51
N TYR A 86 -19.32 11.18 12.24
CA TYR A 86 -18.98 9.83 11.81
C TYR A 86 -17.46 9.60 11.73
N ALA A 87 -16.65 10.64 11.96
CA ALA A 87 -15.20 10.50 11.95
C ALA A 87 -14.74 9.54 13.06
N THR A 88 -14.05 8.48 12.67
CA THR A 88 -13.48 7.46 13.57
C THR A 88 -11.95 7.43 13.45
N GLY A 89 -11.24 7.17 14.54
CA GLY A 89 -9.78 7.01 14.49
C GLY A 89 -8.95 8.32 14.44
N PRO A 90 -7.68 8.23 14.00
CA PRO A 90 -6.73 9.35 14.05
C PRO A 90 -6.89 10.34 12.89
N GLY A 91 -7.54 9.95 11.79
CA GLY A 91 -7.87 10.80 10.65
C GLY A 91 -9.35 11.14 10.60
N GLY A 92 -9.75 12.04 9.69
CA GLY A 92 -11.13 12.49 9.52
C GLY A 92 -11.39 13.92 10.01
N SER A 93 -12.29 14.64 9.32
CA SER A 93 -12.71 15.98 9.72
C SER A 93 -13.60 15.89 10.97
N ARG A 94 -13.12 16.39 12.12
CA ARG A 94 -13.84 16.28 13.41
C ARG A 94 -14.82 17.44 13.65
N ALA A 95 -15.59 17.81 12.63
CA ALA A 95 -16.62 18.83 12.76
C ALA A 95 -17.68 18.37 13.78
N LYS A 96 -17.77 19.08 14.92
CA LYS A 96 -18.74 18.80 16.00
C LYS A 96 -20.09 19.51 15.81
N LYS A 97 -20.14 20.52 14.94
CA LYS A 97 -21.37 21.22 14.55
C LYS A 97 -21.79 20.72 13.17
N ILE A 98 -22.98 20.15 13.10
CA ILE A 98 -23.60 19.63 11.88
C ILE A 98 -24.99 20.27 11.75
N PRO A 99 -25.41 20.73 10.56
CA PRO A 99 -24.64 20.75 9.33
C PRO A 99 -23.50 21.77 9.38
N TRP A 100 -22.45 21.54 8.60
CA TRP A 100 -21.44 22.55 8.31
C TRP A 100 -21.50 22.90 6.83
N PHE A 101 -21.32 24.18 6.56
CA PHE A 101 -21.37 24.75 5.22
C PHE A 101 -19.93 24.97 4.74
N TYR A 102 -19.64 24.57 3.52
CA TYR A 102 -18.41 24.95 2.84
C TYR A 102 -18.74 25.38 1.41
N GLU A 103 -17.95 26.30 0.88
CA GLU A 103 -18.02 26.71 -0.52
C GLU A 103 -16.96 25.92 -1.28
N ASP A 104 -17.32 25.30 -2.40
CA ASP A 104 -16.36 24.59 -3.23
C ASP A 104 -15.52 25.57 -4.09
N ALA A 105 -14.66 25.01 -4.94
CA ALA A 105 -13.80 25.81 -5.82
C ALA A 105 -14.58 26.60 -6.90
N ASP A 106 -15.82 26.20 -7.18
CA ASP A 106 -16.70 26.80 -8.18
C ASP A 106 -17.63 27.86 -7.58
N GLY A 107 -17.54 28.08 -6.26
CA GLY A 107 -18.37 29.04 -5.53
C GLY A 107 -19.73 28.48 -5.11
N GLU A 108 -19.96 27.18 -5.27
CA GLU A 108 -21.20 26.54 -4.86
C GLU A 108 -21.15 26.17 -3.37
N GLY A 109 -22.20 26.56 -2.66
CA GLY A 109 -22.35 26.31 -1.23
C GLY A 109 -22.87 24.90 -0.95
N HIS A 110 -22.08 24.09 -0.27
CA HIS A 110 -22.42 22.72 0.13
C HIS A 110 -22.77 22.66 1.62
N LEU A 111 -23.95 22.12 1.91
CA LEU A 111 -24.39 21.77 3.26
C LEU A 111 -24.15 20.27 3.48
N THR A 112 -23.23 19.90 4.36
CA THR A 112 -22.88 18.49 4.59
C THR A 112 -23.18 18.04 6.03
N TYR A 113 -23.58 16.77 6.15
CA TYR A 113 -23.86 16.10 7.42
C TYR A 113 -22.70 15.22 7.90
N GLY A 114 -21.60 15.22 7.16
CA GLY A 114 -20.51 14.26 7.33
C GLY A 114 -20.72 12.99 6.51
N GLN A 115 -19.68 12.16 6.47
CA GLN A 115 -19.62 10.92 5.70
C GLN A 115 -19.18 9.79 6.62
N GLU A 116 -19.84 8.63 6.54
CA GLU A 116 -19.39 7.42 7.24
C GLU A 116 -18.05 6.91 6.68
N ALA A 117 -17.22 6.37 7.58
CA ALA A 117 -15.95 5.76 7.22
C ALA A 117 -16.17 4.57 6.27
N GLN A 118 -15.37 4.51 5.21
CA GLN A 118 -15.32 3.40 4.26
C GLN A 118 -13.86 2.92 4.19
N PRO A 119 -13.41 2.12 5.17
CA PRO A 119 -12.02 1.73 5.28
C PRO A 119 -11.59 0.86 4.10
N PHE A 120 -10.50 1.27 3.44
CA PHE A 120 -9.88 0.56 2.33
C PHE A 120 -8.37 0.39 2.54
N TRP A 121 -7.74 1.32 3.26
CA TRP A 121 -6.30 1.35 3.45
C TRP A 121 -5.83 0.50 4.61
N ASN A 122 -6.35 0.69 5.82
CA ASN A 122 -5.95 -0.11 6.97
C ASN A 122 -6.23 -1.61 6.77
N PRO A 123 -7.41 -2.02 6.24
CA PRO A 123 -7.65 -3.42 5.90
C PRO A 123 -6.66 -3.98 4.87
N ALA A 124 -6.20 -3.15 3.92
CA ALA A 124 -5.19 -3.55 2.94
C ALA A 124 -3.82 -3.78 3.57
N ILE A 125 -3.40 -2.92 4.51
CA ILE A 125 -2.16 -3.11 5.28
C ILE A 125 -2.21 -4.42 6.05
N ASP A 126 -3.32 -4.70 6.75
CA ASP A 126 -3.46 -5.91 7.55
C ASP A 126 -3.40 -7.18 6.69
N ALA A 127 -4.09 -7.18 5.54
CA ALA A 127 -4.01 -8.29 4.58
C ALA A 127 -2.58 -8.47 4.00
N GLY A 128 -1.88 -7.35 3.79
CA GLY A 128 -0.46 -7.35 3.44
C GLY A 128 0.41 -7.98 4.52
N ARG A 129 0.23 -7.57 5.77
CA ARG A 129 0.97 -8.10 6.94
C ARG A 129 0.78 -9.60 7.09
N GLU A 130 -0.46 -10.08 6.96
CA GLU A 130 -0.75 -11.52 6.98
C GLU A 130 -0.01 -12.26 5.86
N THR A 131 -0.04 -11.71 4.64
CA THR A 131 0.64 -12.29 3.47
C THR A 131 2.16 -12.32 3.64
N PHE A 132 2.73 -11.25 4.18
CA PHE A 132 4.15 -11.15 4.47
C PHE A 132 4.56 -12.21 5.50
N ASN A 133 3.88 -12.24 6.63
CA ASN A 133 4.17 -13.17 7.72
C ASN A 133 4.09 -14.62 7.23
N LYS A 134 3.06 -14.97 6.44
CA LYS A 134 2.89 -16.32 5.87
C LYS A 134 3.97 -16.71 4.85
N TYR A 135 4.57 -15.74 4.15
CA TYR A 135 5.59 -16.03 3.13
C TYR A 135 6.98 -16.20 3.75
N PHE A 136 7.29 -15.42 4.80
CA PHE A 136 8.60 -15.35 5.43
C PHE A 136 8.72 -16.15 6.74
N SER A 137 7.63 -16.75 7.22
CA SER A 137 7.61 -17.71 8.33
C SER A 137 8.19 -19.06 7.96
#